data_AF-A0A971F2J5-F1
#
_entry.id   AF-A0A971F2J5-F1
#
_cell.length_a   1.000
_cell.length_b   1.000
_cell.length_c   1.000
_cell.angle_alpha   90.00
_cell.angle_beta   90.00
_cell.angle_gamma   90.00
#
_symmetry.space_group_name_H-M   'P 1'
#
loop_
_entity.id
_entity.type
_entity.pdbx_description
1 polymer ?
#
loop_
_entity_poly.entity_id
_entity_poly.type
_entity_poly.pdbx_seq_one_letter_code
_entity_poly.pdbx_strand_id
1 'polypeptide(L)' 'VVDGRTLESLGATLRDVQDILLKYGAVNAANLDGGSSATMYFNGKVINKPSDKLGERTVPTAFIVTAEGGAGN' A
#
# COMPACT_ATOMS: atom_id res chain seq x y z
N VAL A 1 -1.79 1.35 -2.97
CA VAL A 1 -1.94 0.16 -2.08
C VAL A 1 -3.18 -0.60 -2.51
N VAL A 2 -3.16 -1.94 -2.47
CA VAL A 2 -4.31 -2.79 -2.85
C VAL A 2 -4.68 -3.65 -1.66
N ASP A 3 -5.90 -3.48 -1.14
CA ASP A 3 -6.46 -4.34 -0.10
C ASP A 3 -6.73 -5.74 -0.64
N GLY A 4 -6.68 -6.76 0.20
CA GLY A 4 -6.92 -8.14 -0.22
C GLY A 4 -7.33 -9.05 0.93
N ARG A 5 -7.74 -10.27 0.59
CA ARG A 5 -8.19 -11.31 1.56
C ARG A 5 -9.37 -10.87 2.44
N THR A 6 -10.23 -10.01 1.91
CA THR A 6 -11.50 -9.62 2.53
C THR A 6 -12.67 -9.93 1.59
N LEU A 7 -13.91 -9.91 2.09
CA LEU A 7 -15.11 -10.08 1.26
C LEU A 7 -15.29 -8.93 0.26
N GLU A 8 -14.76 -7.75 0.58
CA GLU A 8 -14.91 -6.53 -0.22
C GLU A 8 -13.78 -6.38 -1.24
N SER A 9 -12.60 -6.93 -0.94
CA SER A 9 -11.46 -6.98 -1.86
C SER A 9 -10.73 -8.32 -1.76
N LEU A 10 -10.69 -9.05 -2.87
CA LEU A 10 -9.93 -10.29 -3.00
C LEU A 10 -8.42 -10.02 -3.07
N GLY A 11 -8.02 -8.83 -3.51
CA GLY A 11 -6.64 -8.50 -3.84
C GLY A 11 -6.41 -8.45 -5.35
N ALA A 12 -5.15 -8.31 -5.73
CA ALA A 12 -4.71 -8.27 -7.11
C ALA A 12 -3.54 -9.24 -7.30
N THR A 13 -3.48 -9.88 -8.46
CA THR A 13 -2.27 -10.58 -8.88
C THR A 13 -1.19 -9.55 -9.25
N LEU A 14 0.07 -9.98 -9.33
CA LEU A 14 1.14 -9.10 -9.80
C LEU A 14 0.85 -8.57 -11.21
N ARG A 15 0.18 -9.36 -12.07
CA ARG A 15 -0.18 -8.97 -13.42
C ARG A 15 -1.22 -7.84 -13.42
N ASP A 16 -2.26 -7.95 -12.59
CA ASP A 16 -3.27 -6.90 -12.46
C ASP A 16 -2.63 -5.57 -12.04
N VAL A 17 -1.69 -5.61 -11.09
CA VAL A 17 -0.95 -4.41 -10.64
C VAL A 17 -0.07 -3.86 -11.75
N GLN A 18 0.61 -4.70 -12.53
CA GLN A 18 1.40 -4.27 -13.69
C GLN A 18 0.53 -3.57 -14.74
N ASP A 19 -0.61 -4.15 -15.10
CA ASP A 19 -1.52 -3.57 -16.10
C ASP A 19 -2.10 -2.23 -15.61
N ILE A 20 -2.40 -2.11 -14.31
CA ILE A 20 -2.81 -0.83 -13.68
C ILE A 20 -1.68 0.20 -13.78
N LEU A 21 -0.46 -0.15 -13.37
CA LEU A 21 0.67 0.79 -13.37
C LEU A 21 1.02 1.25 -14.80
N LEU A 22 0.99 0.34 -15.78
CA LEU A 22 1.15 0.66 -17.20
C LEU A 22 0.04 1.62 -17.68
N LYS A 23 -1.21 1.36 -17.32
CA LYS A 23 -2.34 2.24 -17.66
C LYS A 23 -2.17 3.66 -17.11
N TYR A 24 -1.56 3.82 -15.94
CA TYR A 24 -1.25 5.13 -15.34
C TYR A 24 0.08 5.74 -15.80
N GLY A 25 0.79 5.10 -16.74
CA GLY A 25 2.02 5.64 -17.33
C GLY A 25 3.28 5.44 -16.49
N ALA A 26 3.28 4.49 -15.55
CA ALA A 26 4.49 4.15 -14.82
C ALA A 26 5.53 3.55 -15.78
N VAL A 27 6.70 4.19 -15.87
CA VAL A 27 7.82 3.74 -16.73
C VAL A 27 8.64 2.66 -16.03
N ASN A 28 8.90 2.84 -14.73
CA ASN A 28 9.56 1.86 -13.87
C ASN A 28 8.69 1.63 -12.64
N ALA A 29 8.59 0.38 -12.22
CA ALA A 29 7.87 0.00 -11.01
C ALA A 29 8.55 -1.19 -10.33
N ALA A 30 8.50 -1.21 -9.01
CA ALA A 30 8.93 -2.35 -8.20
C ALA A 30 7.82 -2.72 -7.22
N ASN A 31 7.65 -4.01 -6.98
CA ASN A 31 6.74 -4.47 -5.95
C ASN A 31 7.40 -4.35 -4.57
N LEU A 32 6.61 -4.00 -3.55
CA LEU A 32 7.03 -3.95 -2.16
C LEU A 32 6.39 -5.10 -1.37
N ASP A 33 6.65 -5.15 -0.06
CA ASP A 33 5.96 -6.11 0.81
C ASP A 33 4.44 -5.88 0.78
N GLY A 34 3.70 -6.98 0.72
CA GLY A 34 2.27 -6.98 0.44
C GLY A 34 1.47 -7.69 1.53
N GLY A 35 0.27 -8.12 1.17
CA GLY A 35 -0.60 -8.83 2.08
C GLY A 35 -0.94 -8.01 3.33
N SER A 36 -0.79 -8.63 4.50
CA SER A 36 -1.04 -8.00 5.80
C SER A 36 -0.11 -6.84 6.14
N SER A 37 1.03 -6.70 5.45
CA SER A 37 1.93 -5.55 5.61
C SER A 37 1.46 -4.33 4.79
N ALA A 38 0.55 -4.51 3.84
CA ALA A 38 0.09 -3.45 2.95
C ALA A 38 -0.80 -2.45 3.70
N THR A 39 -0.23 -1.31 4.07
CA THR A 39 -0.91 -0.24 4.81
C THR A 39 -0.62 1.12 4.18
N MET A 40 -1.62 1.98 4.06
CA MET A 40 -1.51 3.34 3.55
C MET A 40 -2.05 4.34 4.57
N TYR A 41 -1.21 5.32 4.90
CA TYR A 41 -1.58 6.44 5.73
C TYR A 41 -1.82 7.69 4.89
N PHE A 42 -2.83 8.47 5.28
CA PHE A 42 -3.05 9.82 4.80
C PHE A 42 -3.46 10.72 5.96
N ASN A 43 -2.71 11.79 6.20
CA ASN A 43 -2.92 12.73 7.31
C ASN A 43 -3.09 12.04 8.68
N GLY A 44 -2.17 11.13 9.00
CA GLY A 44 -2.14 10.42 10.28
C GLY A 44 -3.22 9.35 10.46
N LYS A 45 -3.98 9.02 9.41
CA LYS A 45 -5.02 8.00 9.45
C LYS A 45 -4.75 6.90 8.43
N VAL A 46 -4.99 5.66 8.81
CA VAL A 46 -5.05 4.55 7.85
C VAL A 46 -6.27 4.74 6.96
N ILE A 47 -6.07 4.64 5.65
CA ILE A 47 -7.13 4.84 4.64
C ILE A 47 -7.47 3.57 3.85
N ASN A 48 -6.76 2.47 4.09
CA ASN A 48 -7.05 1.17 3.50
C ASN A 48 -7.55 0.18 4.58
N LYS A 49 -7.82 -1.07 4.21
CA LYS A 49 -8.27 -2.14 5.11
C LYS A 49 -7.18 -3.21 5.25
N PRO A 50 -6.26 -3.08 6.24
CA PRO A 50 -5.24 -4.09 6.52
C PRO A 50 -5.84 -5.49 6.66
N SER A 51 -5.22 -6.48 6.03
CA SER A 51 -5.78 -7.84 5.98
C SER A 51 -5.45 -8.69 7.21
N ASP A 52 -4.67 -8.18 8.16
CA ASP A 52 -4.38 -8.91 9.41
C ASP A 52 -5.59 -8.83 10.34
N LYS A 53 -5.89 -9.93 11.06
CA LYS A 53 -7.06 -10.00 11.95
C LYS A 53 -6.92 -9.06 13.15
N LEU A 54 -5.69 -8.69 13.50
CA LEU A 54 -5.39 -7.77 14.60
C LEU A 54 -5.28 -6.30 14.13
N GLY A 55 -5.53 -6.02 12.84
CA GLY A 55 -5.43 -4.68 12.26
C GLY A 55 -4.10 -4.46 11.53
N GLU A 56 -3.41 -3.37 11.83
CA GLU A 56 -2.14 -3.05 11.19
C GLU A 56 -1.01 -3.96 11.67
N ARG A 57 -0.11 -4.32 10.74
CA ARG A 57 1.09 -5.09 11.05
C ARG A 57 2.28 -4.16 11.25
N THR A 58 3.05 -4.36 12.31
CA THR A 58 4.35 -3.71 12.49
C THR A 58 5.30 -4.10 11.36
N VAL A 59 5.86 -3.11 10.67
CA VAL A 59 6.85 -3.29 9.60
C VAL A 59 8.15 -2.57 9.99
N PRO A 60 9.32 -3.07 9.57
CA PRO A 60 10.61 -2.50 9.97
C PRO A 60 10.95 -1.20 9.23
N THR A 61 10.36 -0.97 8.05
CA THR A 61 10.62 0.21 7.20
C THR A 61 9.36 0.60 6.44
N ALA A 62 9.27 1.87 6.04
CA ALA A 62 8.17 2.41 5.24
C ALA A 62 8.68 3.50 4.27
N PHE A 63 7.95 3.69 3.17
CA PHE A 63 8.10 4.88 2.33
C PHE A 63 7.20 5.99 2.85
N ILE A 64 7.78 7.13 3.21
CA ILE A 64 7.06 8.31 3.70
C ILE A 64 7.24 9.43 2.69
N VAL A 65 6.13 10.04 2.28
CA VAL A 65 6.13 11.24 1.44
C VAL A 65 5.74 12.42 2.31
N THR A 66 6.64 13.39 2.45
CA THR A 66 6.43 14.62 3.21
C THR A 66 6.54 15.84 2.30
N ALA A 67 6.02 16.98 2.75
CA ALA A 67 6.36 18.25 2.14
C ALA A 67 7.86 18.52 2.30
N GLU A 68 8.47 19.16 1.31
CA GLU A 68 9.87 19.57 1.39
C GLU A 68 10.11 20.44 2.63
N GLY A 69 11.10 20.08 3.45
CA GLY A 69 11.39 20.74 4.73
C GLY A 69 10.42 20.42 5.88
N GLY A 70 9.39 19.62 5.66
CA GLY A 70 8.54 19.09 6.73
C GLY A 70 9.27 17.98 7.48
N ALA A 71 9.39 18.11 8.80
CA ALA A 71 9.73 16.98 9.64
C ALA A 71 8.66 15.91 9.41
N GLY A 72 9.05 14.75 8.87
CA GLY A 72 8.18 13.57 8.90
C GLY A 72 7.74 13.36 10.34
N ASN A 73 6.44 13.10 10.53
CA ASN A 73 5.83 12.90 11.84
C ASN A 73 6.68 12.02 12.76
#